data_AF-A0A2E1P4C9-F1
#
_entry.id   AF-A0A2E1P4C9-F1
#
_cell.length_a   1.000
_cell.length_b   1.000
_cell.length_c   1.000
_cell.angle_alpha   90.00
_cell.angle_beta   90.00
_cell.angle_gamma   90.00
#
_symmetry.space_group_name_H-M   'P 1'
#
loop_
_entity.id
_entity.type
_entity.pdbx_description
1 polymer ?
#
loop_
_entity_poly.entity_id
_entity_poly.type
_entity_poly.pdbx_seq_one_letter_code
_entity_poly.pdbx_strand_id
1 'polypeptide(L)'
;MITLLLFCCSKEKTSNALSSPSFVTVTYLTLTNENTEGGSQFAYLQSNITEDLAIFCFCLESCSREIINVFALEYNEDTTEFRFKFNPSDEFQYKSSRDWCTRSK
;
A
#
# COMPACT_ATOMS: atom_id res chain seq x y z
N MET A 1 -60.26 7.39 -3.92
CA MET A 1 -59.83 6.06 -3.46
C MET A 1 -59.11 5.41 -4.63
N ILE A 2 -57.77 5.49 -4.66
CA ILE A 2 -56.96 4.89 -5.73
C ILE A 2 -56.28 3.67 -5.10
N THR A 3 -56.74 2.50 -5.52
CA THR A 3 -56.16 1.20 -5.20
C THR A 3 -55.09 0.91 -6.25
N LEU A 4 -53.81 0.96 -5.86
CA LEU A 4 -52.70 0.49 -6.70
C LEU A 4 -52.19 -0.83 -6.11
N LEU A 5 -52.39 -1.93 -6.83
CA LEU A 5 -51.93 -3.26 -6.47
C LEU A 5 -50.57 -3.56 -7.12
N LEU A 6 -49.65 -4.03 -6.27
CA LEU A 6 -48.61 -5.05 -6.49
C LEU A 6 -47.41 -4.69 -7.39
N PHE A 7 -46.21 -4.73 -6.79
CA PHE A 7 -45.23 -5.78 -7.09
C PHE A 7 -44.35 -6.02 -5.86
N CYS A 8 -44.50 -7.18 -5.25
CA CYS A 8 -43.54 -7.74 -4.31
C CYS A 8 -42.38 -8.31 -5.13
N CYS A 9 -41.16 -7.85 -4.88
CA CYS A 9 -39.97 -8.60 -5.24
C CYS A 9 -39.06 -8.67 -4.02
N SER A 10 -39.23 -9.75 -3.27
CA SER A 10 -38.27 -10.21 -2.27
C SER A 10 -36.91 -10.39 -2.92
N LYS A 11 -35.91 -9.66 -2.43
CA LYS A 11 -34.56 -10.21 -2.25
C LYS A 11 -33.97 -9.64 -0.97
N GLU A 12 -34.16 -10.38 0.11
CA GLU A 12 -33.12 -10.45 1.12
C GLU A 12 -31.85 -11.00 0.45
N LYS A 13 -30.82 -10.17 0.40
CA LYS A 13 -29.44 -10.62 0.42
C LYS A 13 -28.67 -9.67 1.31
N THR A 14 -28.67 -10.01 2.59
CA THR A 14 -27.56 -9.72 3.48
C THR A 14 -26.29 -10.27 2.81
N SER A 15 -25.47 -9.38 2.29
CA SER A 15 -24.04 -9.60 2.30
C SER A 15 -23.41 -8.26 2.61
N ASN A 16 -23.05 -8.08 3.88
CA ASN A 16 -21.90 -7.26 4.22
C ASN A 16 -20.69 -7.87 3.50
N ALA A 17 -20.54 -7.57 2.21
CA ALA A 17 -19.23 -7.60 1.59
C ALA A 17 -18.58 -6.29 2.04
N LEU A 18 -18.07 -6.26 3.27
CA LEU A 18 -16.89 -5.45 3.51
C LEU A 18 -15.89 -5.99 2.49
N SER A 19 -15.64 -5.24 1.42
CA SER A 19 -14.48 -5.44 0.57
C SER A 19 -13.29 -5.49 1.52
N SER A 20 -12.76 -6.68 1.78
CA SER A 20 -11.48 -6.79 2.47
C SER A 20 -10.50 -5.96 1.65
N PRO A 21 -9.80 -5.01 2.27
CA PRO A 21 -8.91 -4.17 1.52
C PRO A 21 -7.82 -5.07 0.93
N SER A 22 -7.82 -5.22 -0.39
CA SER A 22 -6.98 -6.20 -1.08
C SER A 22 -5.62 -5.58 -1.32
N PHE A 23 -4.57 -6.22 -0.84
CA PHE A 23 -3.20 -5.88 -1.23
C PHE A 23 -3.07 -5.91 -2.76
N VAL A 24 -2.50 -4.85 -3.33
CA VAL A 24 -2.23 -4.70 -4.76
C VAL A 24 -0.72 -4.74 -4.96
N THR A 25 -0.26 -5.48 -5.97
CA THR A 25 1.17 -5.51 -6.34
C THR A 25 1.62 -4.15 -6.81
N VAL A 26 2.76 -3.69 -6.29
CA VAL A 26 3.43 -2.45 -6.70
C VAL A 26 4.89 -2.75 -7.04
N THR A 27 5.44 -2.03 -7.99
CA THR A 27 6.83 -2.14 -8.46
C THR A 27 7.81 -1.45 -7.52
N TYR A 28 7.38 -0.36 -6.88
CA TYR A 28 8.12 0.27 -5.79
C TYR A 28 7.20 0.84 -4.72
N LEU A 29 7.75 1.02 -3.52
CA LEU A 29 7.16 1.79 -2.44
C LEU A 29 8.27 2.56 -1.71
N THR A 30 8.16 3.88 -1.70
CA THR A 30 9.09 4.75 -0.97
C THR A 30 8.40 5.32 0.26
N LEU A 31 9.12 5.34 1.38
CA LEU A 31 8.71 5.95 2.63
C LEU A 31 9.62 7.13 2.92
N THR A 32 9.09 8.24 3.39
CA THR A 32 9.86 9.39 3.86
C THR A 32 9.29 9.92 5.17
N ASN A 33 10.16 10.14 6.15
CA ASN A 33 9.80 10.72 7.44
C ASN A 33 10.84 11.77 7.83
N GLU A 34 10.41 13.03 7.90
CA GLU A 34 11.25 14.18 8.25
C GLU A 34 11.23 14.50 9.75
N ASN A 35 10.39 13.83 10.55
CA ASN A 35 10.22 14.10 11.98
C ASN A 35 11.35 13.52 12.86
N THR A 36 12.45 13.06 12.26
CA THR A 36 13.61 12.48 12.94
C THR A 36 14.82 13.40 12.79
N GLU A 37 15.82 13.30 13.67
CA GLU A 37 17.04 14.11 13.67
C GLU A 37 17.89 13.91 12.39
N GLY A 38 17.46 14.51 11.28
CA GLY A 38 18.06 14.39 9.96
C GLY A 38 17.11 13.88 8.88
N GLY A 39 16.02 13.21 9.26
CA GLY A 39 15.05 12.59 8.36
C GLY A 39 15.51 11.23 7.80
N SER A 40 14.55 10.40 7.37
CA SER A 40 14.85 9.08 6.82
C SER A 40 13.98 8.75 5.62
N GLN A 41 14.57 8.08 4.65
CA GLN A 41 13.92 7.54 3.46
C GLN A 41 14.24 6.07 3.28
N PHE A 42 13.23 5.30 2.88
CA PHE A 42 13.37 3.90 2.51
C PHE A 42 12.76 3.69 1.14
N ALA A 43 13.41 2.92 0.26
CA ALA A 43 12.85 2.51 -1.01
C ALA A 43 12.80 0.98 -1.08
N TYR A 44 11.59 0.42 -1.09
CA TYR A 44 11.39 -1.00 -1.40
C TYR A 44 11.20 -1.12 -2.90
N LEU A 45 12.14 -1.78 -3.58
CA LEU A 45 12.16 -1.89 -5.04
C LEU A 45 12.04 -3.35 -5.44
N GLN A 46 11.12 -3.68 -6.36
CA GLN A 46 11.18 -5.00 -6.99
C GLN A 46 12.50 -5.15 -7.77
N SER A 47 12.99 -6.39 -7.90
CA SER A 47 14.34 -6.69 -8.39
C SER A 47 14.69 -6.15 -9.79
N ASN A 48 13.71 -5.67 -10.55
CA ASN A 48 13.84 -5.06 -11.88
C ASN A 48 13.71 -3.53 -11.90
N ILE A 49 13.59 -2.88 -10.74
CA ILE A 49 13.44 -1.43 -10.59
C ILE A 49 14.72 -0.85 -9.98
N THR A 50 15.19 0.25 -10.56
CA THR A 50 16.32 1.03 -10.07
C THR A 50 15.83 2.25 -9.29
N GLU A 51 16.69 2.80 -8.43
CA GLU A 51 16.33 3.93 -7.55
C GLU A 51 15.87 5.17 -8.33
N ASP A 52 16.46 5.45 -9.50
CA ASP A 52 16.14 6.59 -10.36
C ASP A 52 14.71 6.55 -10.93
N LEU A 53 14.07 5.38 -10.94
CA LEU A 53 12.69 5.21 -11.36
C LEU A 53 11.68 5.39 -10.20
N ALA A 54 12.17 5.40 -8.96
CA ALA A 54 11.32 5.56 -7.79
C ALA A 54 11.10 7.04 -7.46
N ILE A 55 9.84 7.40 -7.21
CA ILE A 55 9.48 8.77 -6.83
C ILE A 55 9.42 8.85 -5.32
N PHE A 56 10.17 9.78 -4.73
CA PHE A 56 10.21 10.03 -3.30
C PHE A 56 9.39 11.28 -2.94
N CYS A 57 8.92 11.35 -1.69
CA CYS A 57 8.50 12.63 -1.14
C CYS A 57 9.71 13.54 -0.90
N PHE A 58 9.44 14.83 -0.67
CA PHE A 58 10.48 15.77 -0.26
C PHE A 58 11.17 15.31 1.02
N CYS A 59 12.47 15.54 1.10
CA CYS A 59 13.29 15.33 2.27
C CYS A 59 14.45 16.34 2.25
N LEU A 60 14.88 16.80 3.43
CA LEU A 60 16.08 17.63 3.56
C LEU A 60 17.35 16.90 3.11
N GLU A 61 18.42 17.64 2.78
CA GLU A 61 19.70 17.07 2.33
C GLU A 61 20.33 16.12 3.36
N SER A 62 20.02 16.30 4.65
CA SER A 62 20.52 15.44 5.73
C SER A 62 19.85 14.07 5.79
N CYS A 63 18.80 13.82 5.01
CA CYS A 63 18.05 12.58 5.09
C CYS A 63 18.89 11.38 4.70
N SER A 64 18.93 10.37 5.56
CA SER A 64 19.49 9.07 5.20
C SER A 64 18.54 8.35 4.25
N ARG A 65 19.08 7.68 3.23
CA ARG A 65 18.30 6.84 2.32
C ARG A 65 18.81 5.40 2.34
N GLU A 66 17.89 4.45 2.46
CA GLU A 66 18.16 3.02 2.34
C GLU A 66 17.36 2.42 1.19
N ILE A 67 18.05 1.65 0.34
CA ILE A 67 17.44 0.92 -0.78
C ILE A 67 17.34 -0.56 -0.42
N ILE A 68 16.13 -1.09 -0.51
CA ILE A 68 15.77 -2.44 -0.10
C ILE A 68 15.20 -3.16 -1.32
N ASN A 69 16.00 -4.03 -1.93
CA ASN A 69 15.55 -4.84 -3.05
C ASN A 69 14.72 -6.03 -2.54
N VAL A 70 13.54 -6.21 -3.12
CA VAL A 70 12.58 -7.25 -2.76
C VAL A 70 12.15 -8.03 -4.01
N PHE A 71 11.72 -9.26 -3.80
CA PHE A 71 11.15 -10.11 -4.85
C PHE A 71 9.69 -9.73 -5.13
N ALA A 72 8.89 -9.63 -4.07
CA ALA A 72 7.47 -9.24 -4.15
C ALA A 72 7.22 -8.05 -3.23
N LEU A 73 6.36 -7.14 -3.67
CA LEU A 73 5.94 -5.96 -2.92
C LEU A 73 4.47 -5.69 -3.22
N GLU A 74 3.69 -5.53 -2.16
CA GLU A 74 2.26 -5.26 -2.28
C GLU A 74 1.85 -4.21 -1.25
N TYR A 75 0.92 -3.35 -1.64
CA TYR A 75 0.41 -2.25 -0.83
C TYR A 75 -1.09 -2.32 -0.68
N ASN A 76 -1.57 -1.98 0.51
CA ASN A 76 -2.97 -1.84 0.84
C ASN A 76 -3.28 -0.34 0.99
N GLU A 77 -3.94 0.23 -0.03
CA GLU A 77 -4.26 1.66 -0.07
C GLU A 77 -5.28 2.08 0.98
N ASP A 78 -6.16 1.17 1.42
CA ASP A 78 -7.19 1.45 2.42
C ASP A 78 -6.63 1.46 3.85
N THR A 79 -5.63 0.61 4.14
CA THR A 79 -5.08 0.45 5.51
C THR A 79 -3.72 1.08 5.72
N THR A 80 -3.03 1.52 4.66
CA THR A 80 -1.63 1.97 4.67
C THR A 80 -0.66 0.88 5.15
N GLU A 81 -1.02 -0.38 4.96
CA GLU A 81 -0.13 -1.52 5.21
C GLU A 81 0.53 -1.96 3.92
N PHE A 82 1.79 -2.36 3.99
CA PHE A 82 2.47 -3.00 2.87
C PHE A 82 3.12 -4.30 3.33
N ARG A 83 3.32 -5.19 2.37
CA ARG A 83 4.01 -6.44 2.60
C ARG A 83 5.00 -6.76 1.51
N PHE A 84 6.08 -7.43 1.88
CA PHE A 84 7.15 -7.76 0.94
C PHE A 84 7.81 -9.10 1.24
N LYS A 85 8.52 -9.63 0.25
CA LYS A 85 9.36 -10.83 0.35
C LYS A 85 10.73 -10.56 -0.23
N PHE A 86 11.79 -11.07 0.39
CA PHE A 86 13.13 -10.99 -0.18
C PHE A 86 13.35 -12.08 -1.24
N ASN A 87 12.83 -13.29 -1.00
CA ASN A 87 12.89 -14.42 -1.94
C ASN A 87 11.49 -15.02 -2.19
N PRO A 88 11.30 -15.81 -3.27
CA PRO A 88 9.99 -16.40 -3.60
C PRO A 88 9.44 -17.33 -2.51
N SER A 89 10.32 -18.06 -1.84
CA SER A 89 9.97 -19.03 -0.78
C SER A 89 9.70 -18.39 0.57
N ASP A 90 10.05 -17.11 0.76
CA ASP A 90 9.91 -16.44 2.04
C ASP A 90 8.43 -16.16 2.34
N GLU A 91 8.10 -16.10 3.63
CA GLU A 91 6.82 -15.55 4.07
C GLU A 91 6.78 -14.02 3.88
N PHE A 92 5.58 -13.47 3.74
CA PHE A 92 5.42 -12.02 3.67
C PHE A 92 5.78 -11.36 5.01
N GLN A 93 6.63 -10.35 4.96
CA GLN A 93 6.84 -9.42 6.07
C GLN A 93 5.88 -8.25 5.91
N TYR A 94 5.25 -7.84 7.02
CA TYR A 94 4.26 -6.76 7.05
C TYR A 94 4.83 -5.53 7.73
N LYS A 95 4.56 -4.36 7.16
CA LYS A 95 4.88 -3.05 7.74
C LYS A 95 3.75 -2.07 7.48
N SER A 96 3.71 -0.99 8.25
CA SER A 96 2.78 0.11 8.03
C SER A 96 3.52 1.34 7.54
N SER A 97 2.87 2.10 6.65
CA SER A 97 3.33 3.38 6.14
C SER A 97 2.55 4.57 6.70
N ARG A 98 1.67 4.34 7.70
CA ARG A 98 0.75 5.35 8.27
C ARG A 98 1.42 6.65 8.67
N ASP A 99 2.59 6.56 9.30
CA ASP A 99 3.33 7.72 9.83
C ASP A 99 4.41 8.24 8.84
N TRP A 100 4.33 7.82 7.58
CA TRP A 100 5.31 8.13 6.53
C TRP A 100 4.63 8.80 5.33
N CYS A 101 5.32 9.76 4.73
CA CYS A 101 4.97 10.18 3.38
C CYS A 101 5.30 9.03 2.42
N THR A 102 4.26 8.52 1.75
CA THR A 102 4.36 7.30 0.94
C THR A 102 4.13 7.60 -0.54
N ARG A 103 4.95 7.02 -1.40
CA ARG A 103 4.73 6.96 -2.86
C ARG A 103 4.87 5.51 -3.31
N SER A 104 3.96 5.05 -4.15
CA SER A 104 3.98 3.70 -4.72
C SER A 104 3.49 3.73 -6.15
N LYS A 105 3.93 2.74 -6.94
CA LYS A 105 3.48 2.50 -8.31
C LYS A 105 3.72 1.06 -8.70
#